data_AF-A0A202E945-F1
#
_entry.id   AF-A0A202E945-F1
#
_cell.length_a   1.000
_cell.length_b   1.000
_cell.length_c   1.000
_cell.angle_alpha   90.00
_cell.angle_beta   90.00
_cell.angle_gamma   90.00
#
_symmetry.space_group_name_H-M   'P 1'
#
loop_
_entity.id
_entity.type
_entity.pdbx_description
1 polymer ?
#
loop_
_entity_poly.entity_id
_entity_poly.type
_entity_poly.pdbx_seq_one_letter_code
_entity_poly.pdbx_strand_id
1 'polypeptide(L)'
;MTEWIEVTTEDGPNGGATKRVPKAWDEYNQRAKHALQTLRDQFGDKPGFTGSGLETGDQAIAGYTVFQPVVHVEDDLAAEIPDEIDGVPVRIEPPKEEGVGLDSFFTS
;
A
#
# COMPACT_ATOMS: atom_id res chain seq x y z
N MET A 1 21.00 -14.88 -9.50
CA MET A 1 20.58 -15.77 -8.40
C MET A 1 19.65 -14.96 -7.50
N THR A 2 18.52 -15.52 -7.08
CA THR A 2 17.60 -14.82 -6.17
C THR A 2 18.13 -14.91 -4.74
N GLU A 3 18.42 -13.77 -4.12
CA GLU A 3 18.77 -13.72 -2.70
C GLU A 3 17.50 -13.86 -1.86
N TRP A 4 17.56 -14.67 -0.81
CA TRP A 4 16.43 -14.96 0.07
C TRP A 4 16.76 -14.49 1.48
N ILE A 5 15.80 -13.85 2.13
CA ILE A 5 15.90 -13.41 3.53
C ILE A 5 14.80 -14.06 4.37
N GLU A 6 15.05 -14.15 5.66
CA GLU A 6 14.06 -14.56 6.64
C GLU A 6 13.44 -13.30 7.24
N VAL A 7 12.14 -13.10 7.00
CA VAL A 7 11.38 -11.98 7.56
C VAL A 7 10.49 -12.52 8.66
N THR A 8 10.67 -12.01 9.86
CA THR A 8 9.78 -12.27 11.00
C THR A 8 8.64 -11.25 10.94
N THR A 9 7.44 -11.69 10.58
CA THR A 9 6.25 -10.84 10.75
C THR A 9 5.86 -10.80 12.23
N GLU A 10 5.50 -9.60 12.72
CA GLU A 10 5.20 -9.33 14.13
C GLU A 10 4.20 -10.32 14.74
N ASP A 11 4.39 -10.57 16.04
CA ASP A 11 3.68 -11.54 16.87
C ASP A 11 2.17 -11.22 16.91
N GLY A 12 1.40 -11.88 16.05
CA GLY A 12 -0.03 -12.04 16.28
C GLY A 12 -0.28 -12.97 17.48
N PRO A 13 -1.54 -13.16 17.92
CA PRO A 13 -1.88 -14.05 19.03
C PRO A 13 -1.49 -15.54 18.84
N ASN A 14 -0.89 -15.88 17.69
CA ASN A 14 -0.41 -17.22 17.33
C ASN A 14 1.14 -17.31 17.24
N GLY A 15 1.89 -16.30 17.69
CA GLY A 15 3.35 -16.27 17.59
C GLY A 15 3.86 -15.73 16.25
N GLY A 16 5.04 -15.11 16.25
CA GLY A 16 5.70 -14.60 15.05
C GLY A 16 6.02 -15.70 14.05
N ALA A 17 5.52 -15.55 12.82
CA ALA A 17 5.85 -16.45 11.72
C ALA A 17 7.09 -15.93 10.98
N THR A 18 8.19 -16.69 11.01
CA THR A 18 9.35 -16.43 10.15
C THR A 18 9.06 -17.00 8.77
N LYS A 19 9.01 -16.14 7.75
CA LYS A 19 8.82 -16.55 6.36
C LYS A 19 10.06 -16.22 5.55
N ARG A 20 10.55 -17.21 4.80
CA ARG A 20 11.62 -17.01 3.82
C ARG A 20 11.02 -16.42 2.55
N VAL A 21 11.48 -15.22 2.18
CA VAL A 21 11.00 -14.48 1.00
C VAL A 21 12.17 -13.96 0.17
N PRO A 22 11.99 -13.67 -1.13
CA PRO A 22 13.02 -13.03 -1.93
C PRO A 22 13.34 -11.65 -1.35
N LYS A 23 14.63 -11.34 -1.18
CA LYS A 23 15.08 -10.04 -0.65
C LYS A 23 14.53 -8.88 -1.46
N ALA A 24 14.63 -8.98 -2.78
CA ALA A 24 14.13 -7.95 -3.69
C ALA A 24 12.61 -7.73 -3.58
N TRP A 25 11.83 -8.76 -3.22
CA TRP A 25 10.39 -8.64 -2.99
C TRP A 25 10.12 -7.87 -1.69
N ASP A 26 10.85 -8.18 -0.62
CA ASP A 26 10.69 -7.48 0.65
C ASP A 26 11.12 -6.01 0.54
N GLU A 27 12.29 -5.75 -0.06
CA GLU A 27 12.79 -4.39 -0.32
C GLU A 27 11.83 -3.58 -1.19
N TYR A 28 11.17 -4.20 -2.17
CA TYR A 28 10.16 -3.53 -2.97
C TYR A 28 8.92 -3.20 -2.12
N ASN A 29 8.43 -4.13 -1.31
CA ASN A 29 7.27 -3.90 -0.46
C ASN A 29 7.53 -2.86 0.63
N GLN A 30 8.74 -2.81 1.18
CA GLN A 30 9.14 -1.74 2.11
C GLN A 30 9.12 -0.38 1.42
N ARG A 31 9.62 -0.29 0.18
CA ARG A 31 9.51 0.92 -0.64
C ARG A 31 8.06 1.29 -0.92
N ALA A 32 7.20 0.33 -1.26
CA ALA A 32 5.77 0.58 -1.48
C ALA A 32 5.07 1.14 -0.23
N LYS A 33 5.38 0.60 0.96
CA LYS A 33 4.90 1.13 2.25
C LYS A 33 5.40 2.56 2.49
N HIS A 34 6.66 2.82 2.22
CA HIS A 34 7.26 4.16 2.36
C HIS A 34 6.63 5.17 1.40
N ALA A 35 6.41 4.76 0.14
CA ALA A 35 5.72 5.56 -0.86
C ALA A 35 4.29 5.91 -0.42
N LEU A 36 3.54 4.92 0.09
CA LEU A 36 2.20 5.16 0.64
C LEU A 36 2.22 6.17 1.81
N GLN A 37 3.14 5.98 2.76
CA GLN A 37 3.29 6.91 3.89
C GLN A 37 3.60 8.33 3.40
N THR A 38 4.51 8.46 2.44
CA THR A 38 4.87 9.74 1.82
C THR A 38 3.67 10.40 1.14
N LEU A 39 2.85 9.63 0.42
CA LEU A 39 1.62 10.13 -0.20
C LEU A 39 0.63 10.61 0.86
N ARG A 40 0.45 9.85 1.93
CA ARG A 40 -0.42 10.23 3.04
C ARG A 40 0.07 11.49 3.74
N ASP A 41 1.37 11.63 3.99
CA ASP A 41 1.94 12.78 4.68
C ASP A 41 1.89 14.06 3.81
N GLN A 42 1.99 13.93 2.48
CA GLN A 42 1.94 15.08 1.56
C GLN A 42 0.52 15.50 1.16
N PHE A 43 -0.38 14.52 0.98
CA PHE A 43 -1.70 14.74 0.38
C PHE A 43 -2.86 14.45 1.35
N GLY A 44 -2.61 13.79 2.49
CA GLY A 44 -3.66 13.34 3.41
C GLY A 44 -4.55 14.45 3.97
N ASP A 45 -4.00 15.67 4.10
CA ASP A 45 -4.72 16.85 4.58
C ASP A 45 -5.22 17.76 3.43
N LYS A 46 -4.94 17.40 2.16
CA LYS A 46 -5.36 18.22 1.02
C LYS A 46 -6.84 18.00 0.68
N PRO A 47 -7.58 19.07 0.33
CA PRO A 47 -8.94 18.93 -0.17
C PRO A 47 -8.92 18.10 -1.47
N GLY A 48 -9.80 17.09 -1.53
CA GLY A 48 -9.86 16.14 -2.63
C GLY A 48 -9.16 14.81 -2.37
N PHE A 49 -8.42 14.67 -1.27
CA PHE A 49 -7.90 13.36 -0.84
C PHE A 49 -8.96 12.59 -0.05
N THR A 50 -9.34 11.40 -0.53
CA THR A 50 -10.39 10.57 0.09
C THR A 50 -9.86 9.31 0.77
N GLY A 51 -8.65 8.88 0.41
CA GLY A 51 -8.02 7.74 1.07
C GLY A 51 -6.79 7.22 0.34
N SER A 52 -6.10 6.28 0.99
CA SER A 52 -4.95 5.59 0.41
C SER A 52 -4.80 4.19 0.98
N GLY A 53 -4.27 3.26 0.21
CA GLY A 53 -4.05 1.87 0.61
C GLY A 53 -2.92 1.19 -0.16
N LEU A 54 -2.60 -0.04 0.24
CA LEU A 54 -1.74 -0.94 -0.54
C LEU A 54 -2.62 -2.01 -1.15
N GLU A 55 -2.57 -2.14 -2.47
CA GLU A 55 -3.23 -3.22 -3.19
C GLU A 55 -2.22 -4.17 -3.82
N THR A 56 -2.71 -5.30 -4.30
CA THR A 56 -1.88 -6.26 -5.02
C THR A 56 -1.60 -5.71 -6.42
N GLY A 57 -0.33 -5.44 -6.73
CA GLY A 57 0.07 -4.93 -8.04
C GLY A 57 0.14 -6.04 -9.10
N ASP A 58 0.21 -5.65 -10.37
CA ASP A 58 0.37 -6.57 -11.51
C ASP A 58 1.78 -7.16 -11.64
N GLN A 59 2.76 -6.58 -10.93
CA GLN A 59 4.14 -7.04 -10.96
C GLN A 59 4.37 -8.22 -10.01
N ALA A 60 5.28 -9.10 -10.41
CA ALA A 60 5.76 -10.19 -9.56
C ALA A 60 7.29 -10.22 -9.55
N ILE A 61 7.87 -10.30 -8.35
CA ILE A 61 9.30 -10.44 -8.14
C ILE A 61 9.56 -11.88 -7.69
N ALA A 62 10.33 -12.63 -8.50
CA ALA A 62 10.65 -14.03 -8.23
C ALA A 62 9.42 -14.92 -7.96
N GLY A 63 8.30 -14.63 -8.63
CA GLY A 63 7.04 -15.38 -8.48
C GLY A 63 6.15 -14.92 -7.31
N TYR A 64 6.54 -13.87 -6.58
CA TYR A 64 5.73 -13.27 -5.52
C TYR A 64 5.16 -11.94 -5.99
N THR A 65 3.84 -11.80 -5.92
CA THR A 65 3.17 -10.55 -6.24
C THR A 65 3.57 -9.46 -5.27
N VAL A 66 3.87 -8.27 -5.78
CA VAL A 66 4.27 -7.12 -4.96
C VAL A 66 3.07 -6.22 -4.66
N PHE A 67 3.20 -5.40 -3.62
CA PHE A 67 2.19 -4.39 -3.31
C PHE A 67 2.39 -3.12 -4.12
N GLN A 68 1.30 -2.49 -4.50
CA GLN A 68 1.27 -1.21 -5.17
C GLN A 68 0.50 -0.19 -4.31
N PRO A 69 1.06 1.00 -4.06
CA PRO A 69 0.33 2.08 -3.40
C PRO A 69 -0.79 2.59 -4.29
N VAL A 70 -1.98 2.71 -3.71
CA VAL A 70 -3.18 3.24 -4.36
C VAL A 70 -3.66 4.44 -3.56
N VAL A 71 -4.01 5.52 -4.26
CA VAL A 71 -4.56 6.75 -3.69
C VAL A 71 -5.88 7.08 -4.36
N HIS A 72 -6.86 7.45 -3.55
CA HIS A 72 -8.20 7.81 -3.99
C HIS A 72 -8.35 9.32 -3.86
N VAL A 73 -8.39 10.02 -4.98
CA VAL A 73 -8.42 11.49 -4.99
C VAL A 73 -9.34 12.02 -6.08
N GLU A 74 -9.86 13.24 -5.89
CA GLU A 74 -10.58 13.99 -6.92
C GLU A 74 -9.66 14.35 -8.11
N ASP A 75 -10.24 14.52 -9.31
CA ASP A 75 -9.51 14.76 -10.55
C ASP A 75 -8.54 15.96 -10.49
N ASP A 76 -8.90 17.03 -9.76
CA ASP A 76 -8.05 18.20 -9.58
C ASP A 76 -6.75 17.87 -8.84
N LEU A 77 -6.84 16.96 -7.85
CA LEU A 77 -5.70 16.53 -7.04
C LEU A 77 -4.92 15.39 -7.71
N ALA A 78 -5.59 14.58 -8.55
CA ALA A 78 -4.96 13.49 -9.30
C ALA A 78 -3.79 13.98 -10.17
N ALA A 79 -3.88 15.18 -10.72
CA ALA A 79 -2.82 15.78 -11.53
C ALA A 79 -1.57 16.20 -10.71
N GLU A 80 -1.69 16.37 -9.39
CA GLU A 80 -0.57 16.70 -8.50
C GLU A 80 0.18 15.48 -7.97
N ILE A 81 -0.43 14.29 -8.06
CA ILE A 81 0.15 13.07 -7.52
C ILE A 81 1.18 12.50 -8.50
N PRO A 82 2.41 12.20 -8.05
CA PRO A 82 3.40 11.54 -8.89
C PRO A 82 2.96 10.11 -9.23
N ASP A 83 3.16 9.71 -10.48
CA ASP A 83 2.89 8.35 -10.96
C ASP A 83 3.91 7.29 -10.45
N GLU A 84 5.04 7.73 -9.88
CA GLU A 84 6.07 6.87 -9.30
C GLU A 84 6.75 7.52 -8.08
N ILE A 85 7.01 6.73 -7.04
CA ILE A 85 7.82 7.13 -5.87
C ILE A 85 8.80 6.01 -5.54
N ASP A 86 10.10 6.34 -5.39
CA ASP A 86 11.17 5.37 -5.07
C ASP A 86 11.24 4.16 -6.02
N GLY A 87 10.85 4.35 -7.29
CA GLY A 87 10.76 3.28 -8.30
C GLY A 87 9.54 2.36 -8.14
N VAL A 88 8.55 2.78 -7.35
CA VAL A 88 7.26 2.08 -7.16
C VAL A 88 6.16 2.89 -7.84
N PRO A 89 5.43 2.31 -8.81
CA PRO A 89 4.34 3.01 -9.48
C PRO A 89 3.18 3.22 -8.51
N VAL A 90 2.60 4.43 -8.54
CA VAL A 90 1.43 4.81 -7.75
C VAL A 90 0.21 4.70 -8.64
N ARG A 91 -0.82 4.01 -8.14
CA ARG A 91 -2.11 3.94 -8.83
C ARG A 91 -3.01 5.02 -8.27
N ILE A 92 -3.48 5.90 -9.16
CA ILE A 92 -4.43 6.94 -8.81
C ILE A 92 -5.80 6.45 -9.24
N GLU A 93 -6.73 6.41 -8.29
CA GLU A 93 -8.11 6.02 -8.53
C GLU A 93 -9.05 7.17 -8.17
N PRO A 94 -10.25 7.18 -8.77
CA PRO A 94 -11.27 8.15 -8.40
C PRO A 94 -11.57 8.09 -6.89
N PRO A 95 -12.14 9.18 -6.33
CA PRO A 95 -12.43 9.24 -4.92
C PRO A 95 -13.29 8.05 -4.52
N LYS A 96 -12.90 7.38 -3.45
CA LYS A 96 -13.71 6.29 -2.92
C LYS A 96 -14.91 6.95 -2.28
N GLU A 97 -16.07 6.91 -2.94
CA GLU A 97 -17.32 7.35 -2.30
C GLU A 97 -17.40 6.66 -0.94
N GLU A 98 -17.51 7.43 0.14
CA GLU A 98 -17.86 6.92 1.46
C GLU A 98 -19.28 6.33 1.37
N GLY A 99 -19.36 5.12 0.81
CA GLY A 99 -20.53 4.29 0.80
C GLY A 99 -20.70 3.70 2.19
N VAL A 100 -21.45 4.44 3.01
CA VAL A 100 -22.17 3.98 4.21
C VAL A 100 -21.28 3.68 5.42
N GLY A 101 -21.50 4.47 6.48
CA GLY A 101 -20.90 4.26 7.79
C GLY A 101 -21.00 2.81 8.26
N LEU A 102 -19.92 2.35 8.88
CA LEU A 102 -19.93 1.18 9.76
C LEU A 102 -20.63 1.52 11.08
N ASP A 103 -21.84 2.09 11.01
CA ASP A 103 -22.81 2.12 12.10
C ASP A 103 -23.61 0.81 11.97
N SER A 104 -23.04 -0.34 12.39
CA SER A 104 -23.77 -1.60 12.69
C SER A 104 -22.82 -2.81 12.90
N PHE A 105 -21.95 -2.85 13.91
CA PHE A 105 -21.38 -4.15 14.34
C PHE A 105 -21.11 -4.34 15.85
N PHE A 106 -21.63 -3.47 16.72
CA PHE A 106 -21.67 -3.73 18.16
C PHE A 106 -23.06 -3.48 18.73
N THR A 107 -24.01 -4.34 18.34
CA THR A 107 -25.10 -4.74 19.22
C THR A 107 -25.21 -6.25 19.13
N SER A 108 -24.69 -6.91 20.16
CA SER A 108 -25.39 -7.99 20.86
C SER A 108 -24.64 -8.39 22.13
#